data_AF-A0A0J7YRN8-F1
#
_entry.id   AF-A0A0J7YRN8-F1
#
_cell.length_a   1.000
_cell.length_b   1.000
_cell.length_c   1.000
_cell.angle_alpha   90.00
_cell.angle_beta   90.00
_cell.angle_gamma   90.00
#
_symmetry.space_group_name_H-M   'P 1'
#
loop_
_entity.id
_entity.type
_entity.pdbx_description
1 polymer ?
#
loop_
_entity_poly.entity_id
_entity_poly.type
_entity_poly.pdbx_seq_one_letter_code
_entity_poly.pdbx_strand_id
1 'polypeptide(L)'
;QQTAATTLGYTTTHQLDPDRALNDIGFDSLTAVELRNRLATLTGLRLPATLIFDHPSPMALAEYLRAELVGDGVDEPEVDEKEIRRVLAAVPLSRFREAGLLEALISLVHAETAASASAPVSRAEEQIELIDAMNVGDLVQRALRNTQS
;
A
#
# COMPACT_ATOMS: atom_id res chain seq x y z
N GLN A 1 11.27 34.63 -20.12
CA GLN A 1 11.69 33.35 -20.72
C GLN A 1 11.11 32.25 -19.83
N GLN A 2 9.79 32.07 -19.78
CA GLN A 2 8.91 31.34 -20.70
C GLN A 2 9.23 29.83 -20.78
N THR A 3 8.70 29.15 -19.74
CA THR A 3 8.00 27.87 -19.83
C THR A 3 8.81 26.69 -20.37
N ALA A 4 9.58 26.05 -19.48
CA ALA A 4 9.90 24.64 -19.62
C ALA A 4 8.56 23.88 -19.63
N ALA A 5 8.14 23.51 -20.83
CA ALA A 5 6.97 22.69 -21.11
C ALA A 5 6.94 21.50 -20.14
N THR A 6 5.79 21.26 -19.53
CA THR A 6 4.92 20.09 -19.76
C THR A 6 5.53 18.78 -20.31
N THR A 7 6.81 18.47 -20.08
CA THR A 7 7.54 17.35 -20.72
C THR A 7 7.15 15.97 -20.18
N LEU A 8 6.27 15.89 -19.18
CA LEU A 8 5.74 14.62 -18.71
C LEU A 8 4.23 14.56 -18.93
N GLY A 9 3.78 14.76 -20.17
CA GLY A 9 2.40 14.58 -20.66
C GLY A 9 1.84 13.16 -20.50
N TYR A 10 2.10 12.49 -19.38
CA TYR A 10 1.41 11.31 -18.88
C TYR A 10 0.68 11.68 -17.60
N THR A 11 -0.41 12.44 -17.73
CA THR A 11 -1.44 12.56 -16.70
C THR A 11 -2.34 11.32 -16.77
N THR A 12 -1.75 10.13 -16.62
CA THR A 12 -2.49 8.88 -16.41
C THR A 12 -1.49 7.82 -15.95
N THR A 13 -1.45 7.60 -14.64
CA THR A 13 -0.80 6.47 -13.96
C THR A 13 -1.44 5.11 -14.32
N HIS A 14 -2.23 5.03 -15.40
CA HIS A 14 -3.19 3.95 -15.63
C HIS A 14 -2.68 2.81 -16.52
N GLN A 15 -1.39 2.75 -16.88
CA GLN A 15 -0.91 1.67 -17.76
C GLN A 15 0.61 1.47 -17.78
N LEU A 16 1.33 1.90 -16.75
CA LEU A 16 2.73 1.51 -16.61
C LEU A 16 2.75 0.08 -16.07
N ASP A 17 3.05 -0.87 -16.95
CA ASP A 17 3.36 -2.24 -16.57
C ASP A 17 4.62 -2.20 -15.68
N PRO A 18 4.53 -2.61 -14.40
CA PRO A 18 5.61 -2.47 -13.43
C PRO A 18 6.86 -3.26 -13.79
N ASP A 19 6.71 -4.32 -14.59
CA ASP A 19 7.79 -5.22 -14.99
C ASP A 19 8.40 -4.85 -16.34
N ARG A 20 7.75 -3.95 -17.09
CA ARG A 20 8.22 -3.53 -18.41
C ARG A 20 9.39 -2.56 -18.30
N ALA A 21 10.38 -2.74 -19.16
CA ALA A 21 11.54 -1.88 -19.19
C ALA A 21 11.15 -0.43 -19.50
N LEU A 22 11.71 0.52 -18.75
CA LEU A 22 11.54 1.97 -18.92
C LEU A 22 11.87 2.38 -20.37
N ASN A 23 12.92 1.80 -20.96
CA ASN A 23 13.33 2.03 -22.34
C ASN A 23 12.20 1.69 -23.35
N ASP A 24 11.43 0.63 -23.09
CA ASP A 24 10.35 0.19 -23.97
C ASP A 24 9.10 1.08 -23.89
N ILE A 25 9.05 1.94 -22.87
CA ILE A 25 7.97 2.91 -22.62
C ILE A 25 8.40 4.32 -23.07
N GLY A 26 9.59 4.45 -23.66
CA GLY A 26 10.10 5.71 -24.22
C GLY A 26 10.98 6.52 -23.27
N PHE A 27 11.50 5.93 -22.19
CA PHE A 27 12.61 6.54 -21.45
C PHE A 27 13.89 6.43 -22.27
N ASP A 28 14.37 7.56 -22.76
CA ASP A 28 15.68 7.68 -23.37
C ASP A 28 16.74 8.12 -22.34
N SER A 29 18.01 8.22 -22.78
CA SER A 29 19.12 8.60 -21.91
C SER A 29 18.99 10.01 -21.31
N LEU A 30 18.29 10.93 -21.97
CA LEU A 30 18.08 12.29 -21.46
C LEU A 30 17.00 12.30 -20.38
N THR A 31 15.86 11.67 -20.67
CA THR A 31 14.73 11.49 -19.75
C THR A 31 15.15 10.73 -18.50
N ALA A 32 16.08 9.76 -18.65
CA ALA A 32 16.66 9.03 -17.54
C ALA A 32 17.43 9.94 -16.58
N VAL A 33 18.27 10.84 -17.10
CA VAL A 33 19.03 11.80 -16.29
C VAL A 33 18.09 12.79 -15.59
N GLU A 34 17.04 13.25 -16.27
CA GLU A 34 16.03 14.13 -15.68
C GLU A 34 15.26 13.45 -14.55
N LEU A 35 14.81 12.20 -14.75
CA LEU A 35 14.14 11.42 -13.72
C LEU A 35 15.06 11.22 -12.51
N ARG A 36 16.32 10.83 -12.71
CA ARG A 36 17.30 10.70 -11.63
C ARG A 36 17.46 12.01 -10.85
N ASN A 37 17.61 13.14 -11.53
CA ASN A 37 17.75 14.45 -10.89
C ASN A 37 16.52 14.81 -10.06
N ARG A 38 15.33 14.54 -10.60
CA ARG A 38 14.08 14.80 -9.91
C ARG A 38 13.94 13.92 -8.68
N LEU A 39 14.24 12.63 -8.80
CA LEU A 39 14.22 11.69 -7.69
C LEU A 39 15.22 12.11 -6.61
N ALA A 40 16.47 12.40 -6.96
CA ALA A 40 17.50 12.86 -6.02
C ALA A 40 17.07 14.14 -5.27
N THR A 41 16.39 15.06 -5.96
CA THR A 41 15.86 16.29 -5.35
C THR A 41 14.73 16.00 -4.36
N LEU A 42 13.82 15.08 -4.70
CA LEU A 42 12.66 14.73 -3.87
C LEU A 42 13.02 13.88 -2.67
N THR A 43 13.97 12.94 -2.84
CA THR A 43 14.36 11.99 -1.80
C THR A 43 15.56 12.49 -0.98
N GLY A 44 16.30 13.48 -1.48
CA GLY A 44 17.57 13.91 -0.87
C GLY A 44 18.71 12.89 -1.03
N LEU A 45 18.49 11.79 -1.76
CA LEU A 45 19.47 10.72 -1.95
C LEU A 45 20.51 11.08 -3.02
N ARG A 46 21.74 10.58 -2.85
CA ARG A 46 22.77 10.62 -3.89
C ARG A 46 22.59 9.43 -4.83
N LEU A 47 21.76 9.61 -5.85
CA LEU A 47 21.47 8.57 -6.82
C LEU A 47 22.59 8.43 -7.87
N PRO A 48 23.08 7.20 -8.16
CA PRO A 48 24.10 6.97 -9.17
C PRO A 48 23.59 7.30 -10.58
N ALA A 49 24.51 7.67 -11.47
CA ALA A 49 24.16 7.98 -12.87
C ALA A 49 23.69 6.76 -13.66
N THR A 50 24.05 5.55 -13.21
CA THR A 50 23.69 4.27 -13.82
C THR A 50 22.36 3.72 -13.33
N LEU A 51 21.68 4.38 -12.37
CA LEU A 51 20.51 3.87 -11.66
C LEU A 51 19.43 3.26 -12.58
N ILE A 52 19.13 3.92 -13.70
CA ILE A 52 18.08 3.48 -14.63
C ILE A 52 18.53 2.31 -15.51
N PHE A 53 19.84 2.14 -15.70
CA PHE A 53 20.41 0.96 -16.36
C PHE A 53 20.50 -0.22 -15.39
N ASP A 54 20.80 0.05 -14.12
CA ASP A 54 20.88 -0.96 -13.06
C ASP A 54 19.48 -1.46 -12.67
N HIS A 55 18.48 -0.57 -12.72
CA HIS A 55 17.08 -0.84 -12.42
C HIS A 55 16.20 -0.45 -13.62
N PRO A 56 16.14 -1.30 -14.66
CA PRO A 56 15.51 -0.95 -15.93
C PRO A 56 13.98 -0.97 -15.88
N SER A 57 13.35 -1.48 -14.82
CA SER A 57 11.88 -1.46 -14.65
C SER A 57 11.45 -0.49 -13.55
N PRO A 58 10.23 0.07 -13.64
CA PRO A 58 9.65 0.88 -12.56
C PRO A 58 9.64 0.16 -11.21
N MET A 59 9.35 -1.14 -11.19
CA MET A 59 9.35 -1.93 -9.95
C MET A 59 10.74 -2.01 -9.34
N ALA A 60 11.76 -2.38 -10.11
CA ALA A 60 13.13 -2.49 -9.61
C ALA A 60 13.67 -1.15 -9.09
N LEU A 61 13.30 -0.04 -9.75
CA LEU A 61 13.66 1.31 -9.31
C LEU A 61 12.95 1.69 -8.00
N ALA A 62 11.68 1.35 -7.86
CA ALA A 62 10.91 1.60 -6.63
C ALA A 62 11.45 0.77 -5.45
N GLU A 63 11.82 -0.49 -5.67
CA GLU A 63 12.44 -1.34 -4.66
C GLU A 63 13.79 -0.79 -4.19
N TYR A 64 14.64 -0.36 -5.12
CA TYR A 64 15.91 0.30 -4.79
C TYR A 64 15.69 1.55 -3.93
N LEU A 65 14.76 2.43 -4.34
CA LEU A 65 14.47 3.65 -3.60
C LEU A 65 13.88 3.35 -2.22
N ARG A 66 13.05 2.31 -2.10
CA ARG A 66 12.51 1.87 -0.81
C ARG A 66 13.63 1.40 0.12
N ALA A 67 14.57 0.59 -0.37
CA ALA A 67 15.71 0.15 0.40
C ALA A 67 16.59 1.32 0.86
N GLU A 68 16.84 2.30 -0.01
CA GLU A 68 17.64 3.48 0.35
C GLU A 68 16.93 4.45 1.32
N LEU A 69 15.60 4.57 1.24
CA LEU A 69 14.82 5.48 2.08
C LEU A 69 14.45 4.91 3.44
N VAL A 70 14.15 3.61 3.49
CA VAL A 70 13.73 2.92 4.71
C VAL A 70 14.93 2.24 5.40
N GLY A 71 16.05 2.10 4.69
CA GLY A 71 17.12 1.16 5.02
C GLY A 71 16.73 -0.24 4.53
N ASP A 72 17.71 -1.04 4.10
CA ASP A 72 17.56 -2.50 4.14
C ASP A 72 17.09 -2.82 5.56
N GLY A 73 15.98 -3.54 5.71
CA GLY A 73 15.30 -3.80 6.99
C GLY A 73 16.09 -4.67 7.96
N VAL A 74 17.33 -4.29 8.28
CA VAL A 74 18.21 -4.84 9.31
C VAL A 74 18.28 -3.97 10.56
N ASP A 75 17.63 -2.81 10.57
CA ASP A 75 17.34 -2.05 11.77
C ASP A 75 15.96 -1.38 11.63
N GLU A 76 14.88 -2.16 11.52
CA GLU A 76 13.71 -1.70 12.28
C GLU A 76 14.23 -1.62 13.71
N PRO A 77 14.24 -0.45 14.37
CA PRO A 77 14.52 -0.46 15.79
C PRO A 77 13.56 -1.50 16.36
N GLU A 78 14.06 -2.53 17.03
CA GLU A 78 13.23 -3.43 17.83
C GLU A 78 12.63 -2.54 18.91
N VAL A 79 11.59 -1.79 18.54
CA VAL A 79 10.94 -0.87 19.44
C VAL A 79 10.08 -1.79 20.29
N ASP A 80 10.61 -2.13 21.46
CA ASP A 80 9.90 -2.98 22.40
C ASP A 80 8.51 -2.37 22.63
N GLU A 81 7.48 -3.09 22.20
CA GLU A 81 6.09 -2.67 22.31
C GLU A 81 5.73 -2.31 23.75
N LYS A 82 6.37 -2.97 24.73
CA LYS A 82 6.21 -2.66 26.15
C LYS A 82 6.83 -1.30 26.50
N GLU A 83 7.98 -0.97 25.93
CA GLU A 83 8.62 0.32 26.14
C GLU A 83 7.84 1.46 25.45
N ILE A 84 7.33 1.25 24.23
CA ILE A 84 6.41 2.22 23.59
C ILE A 84 5.19 2.45 24.48
N ARG A 85 4.53 1.36 24.93
CA ARG A 85 3.35 1.45 25.79
C ARG A 85 3.65 2.19 27.08
N ARG A 86 4.83 1.96 27.67
CA ARG A 86 5.29 2.64 28.88
C ARG A 86 5.52 4.14 28.63
N VAL A 87 6.19 4.50 27.55
CA VAL A 87 6.46 5.90 27.19
C VAL A 87 5.16 6.63 26.91
N LEU A 88 4.25 6.04 26.13
CA LEU A 88 2.92 6.63 25.86
C LEU A 88 2.10 6.81 27.14
N ALA A 89 2.13 5.84 28.07
CA ALA A 89 1.43 5.93 29.34
C ALA A 89 2.02 6.99 30.29
N ALA A 90 3.32 7.29 30.17
CA ALA A 90 3.98 8.30 30.99
C ALA A 90 3.71 9.74 30.52
N VAL A 91 3.25 9.93 29.28
CA VAL A 91 2.94 11.25 28.73
C VAL A 91 1.51 11.67 29.12
N PRO A 92 1.31 12.84 29.75
CA PRO A 92 -0.03 13.32 30.08
C PRO A 92 -0.91 13.53 28.84
N LEU A 93 -2.20 13.17 28.92
CA LEU A 93 -3.15 13.33 27.81
C LEU A 93 -3.30 14.77 27.30
N SER A 94 -3.01 15.78 28.12
CA SER A 94 -2.99 17.19 27.70
C SER A 94 -1.92 17.45 26.63
N ARG A 95 -0.73 16.86 26.78
CA ARG A 95 0.37 16.99 25.80
C ARG A 95 -0.03 16.40 24.44
N PHE A 96 -0.71 15.26 24.44
CA PHE A 96 -1.23 14.65 23.20
C PHE A 96 -2.32 15.49 22.53
N ARG A 97 -3.19 16.15 23.32
CA ARG A 97 -4.21 17.07 22.80
C ARG A 97 -3.62 18.34 22.21
N GLU A 98 -2.69 18.98 22.91
CA GLU A 98 -1.99 20.18 22.44
C GLU A 98 -1.22 19.92 21.14
N ALA A 99 -0.64 18.73 20.99
CA ALA A 99 0.04 18.30 19.78
C ALA A 99 -0.90 17.79 18.67
N GLY A 100 -2.22 17.69 18.91
CA GLY A 100 -3.20 17.13 17.97
C GLY A 100 -3.08 15.61 17.73
N LEU A 101 -2.20 14.92 18.47
CA LEU A 101 -1.92 13.50 18.30
C LEU A 101 -3.03 12.61 18.88
N LEU A 102 -3.81 13.10 19.83
CA LEU A 102 -4.87 12.30 20.46
C LEU A 102 -5.90 11.81 19.44
N GLU A 103 -6.35 12.70 18.55
CA GLU A 103 -7.33 12.35 17.52
C GLU A 103 -6.74 11.41 16.47
N ALA A 104 -5.46 11.57 16.13
CA ALA A 104 -4.76 10.66 15.23
C ALA A 104 -4.65 9.24 15.82
N LEU A 105 -4.34 9.12 17.11
CA LEU A 105 -4.29 7.83 17.81
C LEU A 105 -5.66 7.17 17.89
N ILE A 106 -6.71 7.94 18.21
CA ILE A 106 -8.09 7.44 18.25
C ILE A 106 -8.52 6.98 16.85
N SER A 107 -8.23 7.77 15.81
CA SER A 107 -8.53 7.42 14.42
C SER A 107 -7.84 6.11 14.00
N LEU A 108 -6.58 5.93 14.37
CA LEU A 108 -5.82 4.72 14.07
C LEU A 108 -6.44 3.47 14.72
N VAL A 109 -6.85 3.57 15.99
CA VAL A 109 -7.56 2.47 16.68
C VAL A 109 -8.82 2.08 15.92
N HIS A 110 -9.64 3.04 15.47
CA HIS A 110 -10.86 2.74 14.72
C HIS A 110 -10.57 2.13 13.34
N ALA A 111 -9.51 2.57 12.66
CA ALA A 111 -9.09 2.02 11.38
C ALA A 111 -8.63 0.56 11.53
N GLU A 112 -7.95 0.23 12.62
CA GLU A 112 -7.47 -1.13 12.92
C GLU A 112 -8.60 -2.08 13.32
N THR A 113 -9.60 -1.61 14.08
CA THR A 113 -10.81 -2.40 14.35
C THR A 113 -11.63 -2.66 13.09
N ALA A 114 -11.70 -1.69 12.17
CA ALA A 114 -12.36 -1.85 10.87
C ALA A 114 -11.59 -2.81 9.94
N ALA A 115 -10.25 -2.75 9.96
CA ALA A 115 -9.39 -3.69 9.23
C ALA A 115 -9.52 -5.11 9.78
N SER A 116 -9.61 -5.28 11.11
CA SER A 116 -9.81 -6.60 11.74
C SER A 116 -11.23 -7.15 11.53
N ALA A 117 -12.24 -6.29 11.33
CA ALA A 117 -13.60 -6.69 10.93
C ALA A 117 -13.72 -7.00 9.42
N SER A 118 -12.75 -6.56 8.61
CA SER A 118 -12.66 -6.83 7.16
C SER A 118 -11.67 -7.94 6.81
N ALA A 119 -11.10 -8.65 7.79
CA ALA A 119 -10.46 -9.93 7.50
C ALA A 119 -11.52 -10.80 6.79
N PRO A 120 -11.26 -11.28 5.55
CA PRO A 120 -12.26 -12.01 4.81
C PRO A 120 -12.59 -13.27 5.62
N VAL A 121 -13.82 -13.33 6.13
CA VAL A 121 -14.48 -14.61 6.39
C VAL A 121 -14.24 -15.41 5.12
N SER A 122 -13.55 -16.54 5.28
CA SER A 122 -13.05 -17.33 4.18
C SER A 122 -14.18 -17.58 3.18
N ARG A 123 -13.82 -17.43 1.91
CA ARG A 123 -14.62 -17.50 0.67
C ARG A 123 -15.31 -18.87 0.44
N ALA A 124 -15.94 -19.46 1.46
CA ALA A 124 -16.60 -20.77 1.39
C ALA A 124 -17.84 -20.92 2.29
N GLU A 125 -18.46 -19.85 2.78
CA GLU A 125 -19.73 -19.93 3.54
C GLU A 125 -20.89 -19.11 2.95
N GLU A 126 -20.82 -18.72 1.67
CA GLU A 126 -21.97 -18.19 0.92
C GLU A 126 -22.95 -19.30 0.45
N GLN A 127 -23.09 -20.38 1.22
CA GLN A 127 -24.12 -21.43 0.99
C GLN A 127 -24.82 -21.93 2.25
N ILE A 128 -24.78 -21.17 3.36
CA ILE A 128 -25.73 -21.35 4.46
C ILE A 128 -26.48 -20.03 4.68
N GLU A 129 -27.10 -19.52 3.61
CA GLU A 129 -28.22 -18.61 3.76
C GLU A 129 -29.37 -19.38 4.43
N LEU A 130 -29.47 -19.21 5.75
CA LEU A 130 -30.71 -19.11 6.52
C LEU A 130 -31.77 -20.19 6.21
N ILE A 131 -31.54 -21.41 6.70
CA ILE A 131 -32.54 -22.50 6.76
C ILE A 131 -33.80 -22.08 7.54
N ASP A 132 -33.70 -21.10 8.43
CA ASP A 132 -34.78 -20.66 9.33
C ASP A 132 -35.89 -19.84 8.63
N ALA A 133 -35.67 -19.42 7.37
CA ALA A 133 -36.65 -18.66 6.60
C ALA A 133 -37.37 -19.48 5.51
N MET A 134 -37.04 -20.77 5.33
CA MET A 134 -37.64 -21.62 4.30
C MET A 134 -38.86 -22.38 4.83
N ASN A 135 -39.95 -22.42 4.06
CA ASN A 135 -41.07 -23.31 4.36
C ASN A 135 -40.63 -24.77 4.11
N VAL A 136 -41.17 -25.71 4.90
CA VAL A 136 -41.01 -27.17 4.71
C VAL A 136 -41.23 -27.61 3.25
N GLY A 137 -42.14 -26.95 2.52
CA GLY A 137 -42.37 -27.22 1.10
C GLY A 137 -41.14 -26.99 0.22
N ASP A 138 -40.37 -25.93 0.46
CA ASP A 138 -39.20 -25.58 -0.34
C ASP A 138 -37.99 -26.47 -0.03
N LEU A 139 -37.90 -26.97 1.21
CA LEU A 139 -36.90 -27.95 1.64
C LEU A 139 -37.05 -29.29 0.90
N VAL A 140 -38.29 -29.75 0.72
CA VAL A 140 -38.58 -30.98 -0.05
C VAL A 140 -38.25 -30.80 -1.53
N GLN A 141 -38.60 -29.65 -2.11
CA GLN A 141 -38.31 -29.33 -3.51
C GLN A 141 -36.80 -29.22 -3.81
N ARG A 142 -35.99 -28.81 -2.82
CA ARG A 142 -34.53 -28.75 -2.93
C ARG A 142 -33.88 -30.13 -2.82
N ALA A 143 -34.37 -30.98 -1.90
CA ALA A 143 -33.87 -32.35 -1.74
C ALA A 143 -34.11 -33.20 -3.00
N LEU A 144 -35.27 -33.06 -3.64
CA LEU A 144 -35.60 -33.82 -4.86
C LEU A 144 -34.79 -33.42 -6.10
N ARG A 145 -34.34 -32.15 -6.18
CA ARG A 145 -33.46 -31.69 -7.28
C ARG A 145 -32.04 -32.20 -7.15
N ASN A 146 -31.58 -32.46 -5.93
CA ASN A 146 -30.21 -32.90 -5.68
C ASN A 146 -29.99 -34.40 -5.94
N THR A 147 -31.07 -35.17 -6.17
CA THR A 147 -31.03 -36.62 -6.40
C THR A 147 -31.17 -37.04 -7.87
N GLN A 148 -31.17 -36.10 -8.82
CA GLN A 148 -31.26 -36.38 -10.27
C GLN A 148 -30.01 -35.92 -11.06
N SER A 149 -28.84 -35.83 -10.43
CA SER A 149 -27.55 -35.84 -11.15
C SER A 149 -26.78 -37.13 -10.89
#